data_AF-A0A1I8BIG1-F1
#
_entry.id   AF-A0A1I8BIG1-F1
#
_cell.length_a   1.000
_cell.length_b   1.000
_cell.length_c   1.000
_cell.angle_alpha   90.00
_cell.angle_beta   90.00
_cell.angle_gamma   90.00
#
_symmetry.space_group_name_H-M   'P 1'
#
loop_
_entity.id
_entity.type
_entity.pdbx_description
1 polymer ?
#
loop_
_entity_poly.entity_id
_entity_poly.type
_entity_poly.pdbx_seq_one_letter_code
_entity_poly.pdbx_strand_id
1 'polypeptide(L)'
;CFIHVANKWKEISFKYDSYKCCKNKCINTNTPIGYCIEGNGFINLIDGENIKYVNCVEGKANTYNRTALIFVENQFNKPKEYFNYSLFYFEIKCKIEEVNNNNNKCLYIGLHNNNDFIEFCADKATIFYSTENKELKLKFPTFSWNDEDVFGCGLIYPPTNKMSEECPYIFFSQNGKQIGRLKLGLTFESN
;
A
#
# COMPACT_ATOMS: atom_id res chain seq x y z
N CYS A 1 22.29 -0.13 -13.50
CA CYS A 1 21.09 -0.64 -14.21
C CYS A 1 20.12 -1.11 -13.13
N PHE A 2 18.87 -0.64 -13.16
CA PHE A 2 17.84 -1.14 -12.25
C PHE A 2 17.25 -2.42 -12.84
N ILE A 3 17.14 -3.45 -12.02
CA ILE A 3 16.52 -4.71 -12.44
C ILE A 3 15.02 -4.57 -12.16
N HIS A 4 14.21 -4.61 -13.21
CA HIS A 4 12.77 -4.71 -13.05
C HIS A 4 12.42 -6.17 -12.75
N VAL A 5 11.78 -6.39 -11.62
CA VAL A 5 11.20 -7.68 -11.24
C VAL A 5 9.68 -7.50 -11.21
N ALA A 6 8.96 -8.18 -12.11
CA ALA A 6 7.51 -8.22 -12.04
C ALA A 6 7.09 -8.82 -10.68
N ASN A 7 6.19 -8.14 -9.97
CA ASN A 7 5.77 -8.56 -8.64
C ASN A 7 4.26 -8.81 -8.64
N LYS A 8 3.87 -10.04 -8.33
CA LYS A 8 2.47 -10.44 -8.26
C LYS A 8 1.93 -10.24 -6.84
N TRP A 9 0.62 -10.14 -6.68
CA TRP A 9 0.03 -10.34 -5.37
C TRP A 9 0.26 -11.80 -4.92
N LYS A 10 0.35 -12.01 -3.61
CA LYS A 10 0.58 -13.34 -3.01
C LYS A 10 -0.48 -13.71 -1.99
N GLU A 11 -0.93 -12.76 -1.18
CA GLU A 11 -1.80 -13.07 -0.05
C GLU A 11 -2.82 -11.97 0.21
N ILE A 12 -4.06 -12.36 0.51
CA ILE A 12 -5.03 -11.52 1.20
C ILE A 12 -4.92 -11.78 2.70
N SER A 13 -4.52 -10.77 3.46
CA SER A 13 -4.37 -10.91 4.91
C SER A 13 -5.71 -10.78 5.61
N PHE A 14 -6.01 -11.81 6.40
CA PHE A 14 -7.17 -11.87 7.30
C PHE A 14 -6.77 -11.76 8.77
N LYS A 15 -5.66 -11.07 9.05
CA LYS A 15 -5.12 -10.91 10.42
C LYS A 15 -6.18 -10.40 11.40
N TYR A 16 -7.10 -9.57 10.93
CA TYR A 16 -8.25 -9.10 11.71
C TYR A 16 -9.57 -9.52 11.05
N ASP A 17 -10.59 -9.82 11.87
CA ASP A 17 -11.93 -10.19 11.40
C ASP A 17 -12.59 -9.11 10.53
N SER A 18 -12.22 -7.84 10.76
CA SER A 18 -12.62 -6.69 9.96
C SER A 18 -12.15 -6.76 8.50
N TYR A 19 -11.16 -7.60 8.18
CA TYR A 19 -10.64 -7.75 6.81
C TYR A 19 -11.28 -8.90 6.01
N LYS A 20 -12.10 -9.73 6.64
CA LYS A 20 -12.76 -10.86 5.97
C LYS A 20 -13.97 -10.39 5.18
N CYS A 21 -14.21 -10.93 3.97
CA CYS A 21 -15.43 -10.65 3.19
C CYS A 21 -16.70 -10.93 4.02
N CYS A 22 -16.73 -12.10 4.66
CA CYS A 22 -17.82 -12.58 5.50
C CYS A 22 -17.28 -13.64 6.46
N LYS A 23 -18.10 -14.10 7.41
CA LYS A 23 -17.71 -15.15 8.36
C LYS A 23 -17.23 -16.43 7.66
N ASN A 24 -17.83 -16.73 6.51
CA ASN A 24 -17.53 -17.93 5.72
C ASN A 24 -16.25 -17.82 4.87
N LYS A 25 -15.55 -16.68 4.87
CA LYS A 25 -14.32 -16.46 4.07
C LYS A 25 -14.47 -16.85 2.60
N CYS A 26 -15.62 -16.50 2.05
CA CYS A 26 -16.01 -16.69 0.65
C CYS A 26 -14.91 -16.32 -0.37
N ILE A 27 -14.21 -15.23 -0.08
CA ILE A 27 -13.03 -14.76 -0.80
C ILE A 27 -11.83 -14.90 0.12
N ASN A 28 -10.76 -15.50 -0.39
CA ASN A 28 -9.49 -15.67 0.29
C ASN A 28 -8.36 -15.88 -0.73
N THR A 29 -7.12 -16.01 -0.25
CA THR A 29 -5.94 -16.21 -1.12
C THR A 29 -6.09 -17.38 -2.10
N ASN A 30 -6.77 -18.46 -1.70
CA ASN A 30 -6.97 -19.65 -2.55
C ASN A 30 -8.20 -19.53 -3.45
N THR A 31 -9.19 -18.72 -3.07
CA THR A 31 -10.37 -18.38 -3.87
C THR A 31 -10.48 -16.85 -4.02
N PRO A 32 -9.55 -16.24 -4.77
CA PRO A 32 -9.40 -14.78 -4.81
C PRO A 32 -10.39 -14.09 -5.75
N ILE A 33 -11.23 -14.86 -6.45
CA ILE A 33 -12.26 -14.37 -7.36
C ILE A 33 -13.59 -15.00 -6.95
N GLY A 34 -14.61 -14.18 -6.73
CA GLY A 34 -15.95 -14.67 -6.42
C GLY A 34 -16.90 -13.57 -5.95
N TYR A 35 -17.86 -13.96 -5.12
CA TYR A 35 -18.87 -13.06 -4.56
C TYR A 35 -18.98 -13.18 -3.05
N CYS A 36 -19.18 -12.03 -2.40
CA CYS A 36 -19.56 -11.99 -1.00
C CYS A 36 -21.05 -12.31 -0.82
N ILE A 37 -21.35 -13.43 -0.15
CA ILE A 37 -22.73 -13.89 0.09
C ILE A 37 -23.49 -13.02 1.10
N GLU A 38 -22.78 -12.28 1.95
CA GLU A 38 -23.36 -11.33 2.91
C GLU A 38 -23.46 -9.91 2.34
N GLY A 39 -23.06 -9.70 1.07
CA GLY A 39 -23.10 -8.38 0.43
C GLY A 39 -22.10 -7.34 0.96
N ASN A 40 -21.21 -7.68 1.89
CA ASN A 40 -20.13 -6.77 2.32
C ASN A 40 -19.14 -6.50 1.19
N GLY A 41 -18.44 -5.36 1.22
CA GLY A 41 -17.38 -5.05 0.25
C GLY A 41 -16.21 -6.04 0.32
N PHE A 42 -15.58 -6.28 -0.83
CA PHE A 42 -14.51 -7.28 -0.97
C PHE A 42 -13.55 -6.92 -2.12
N ILE A 43 -12.45 -7.65 -2.22
CA ILE A 43 -11.49 -7.53 -3.33
C ILE A 43 -11.51 -8.79 -4.19
N ASN A 44 -11.29 -8.64 -5.49
CA ASN A 44 -10.90 -9.72 -6.38
C ASN A 44 -9.44 -9.53 -6.78
N LEU A 45 -8.64 -10.59 -6.70
CA LEU A 45 -7.30 -10.61 -7.24
C LEU A 45 -7.30 -11.33 -8.59
N ILE A 46 -6.87 -10.63 -9.64
CA ILE A 46 -7.05 -11.02 -11.04
C ILE A 46 -5.67 -11.11 -11.70
N ASP A 47 -5.40 -12.23 -12.36
CA ASP A 47 -4.21 -12.49 -13.19
C ASP A 47 -2.84 -12.21 -12.53
N GLY A 48 -2.76 -12.27 -11.20
CA GLY A 48 -1.52 -12.02 -10.46
C GLY A 48 -1.16 -10.53 -10.28
N GLU A 49 -1.78 -9.62 -11.01
CA GLU A 49 -1.34 -8.20 -11.07
C GLU A 49 -2.47 -7.21 -10.78
N ASN A 50 -3.70 -7.55 -11.15
CA ASN A 50 -4.84 -6.66 -11.07
C ASN A 50 -5.62 -6.89 -9.77
N ILE A 51 -6.03 -5.80 -9.14
CA ILE A 51 -6.84 -5.83 -7.92
C ILE A 51 -8.11 -5.04 -8.20
N LYS A 52 -9.28 -5.68 -8.04
CA LYS A 52 -10.58 -5.01 -8.16
C LYS A 52 -11.26 -4.95 -6.81
N TYR A 53 -11.50 -3.75 -6.30
CA TYR A 53 -12.37 -3.58 -5.14
C TYR A 53 -13.83 -3.54 -5.58
N VAL A 54 -14.68 -4.29 -4.89
CA VAL A 54 -16.13 -4.33 -5.11
C VAL A 54 -16.80 -3.80 -3.84
N ASN A 55 -17.58 -2.74 -3.99
CA ASN A 55 -18.32 -2.12 -2.90
C ASN A 55 -19.37 -3.06 -2.31
N CYS A 56 -19.79 -2.78 -1.08
CA CYS A 56 -20.91 -3.46 -0.46
C CYS A 56 -22.22 -3.24 -1.24
N VAL A 57 -23.10 -4.24 -1.25
CA VAL A 57 -24.40 -4.18 -1.92
C VAL A 57 -25.41 -3.48 -1.00
N GLU A 58 -26.01 -2.41 -1.50
CA GLU A 58 -27.02 -1.63 -0.78
C GLU A 58 -28.19 -2.52 -0.31
N GLY A 59 -28.60 -2.35 0.95
CA GLY A 59 -29.70 -3.10 1.56
C GLY A 59 -29.42 -4.58 1.86
N LYS A 60 -28.23 -5.11 1.54
CA LYS A 60 -27.84 -6.49 1.85
C LYS A 60 -26.71 -6.61 2.85
N ALA A 61 -25.78 -5.65 2.84
CA ALA A 61 -24.63 -5.68 3.72
C ALA A 61 -25.04 -5.44 5.19
N ASN A 62 -24.64 -6.33 6.08
CA ASN A 62 -24.80 -6.13 7.53
C ASN A 62 -23.80 -5.10 8.08
N THR A 63 -22.73 -4.80 7.34
CA THR A 63 -21.62 -3.96 7.79
C THR A 63 -21.04 -3.10 6.67
N TYR A 64 -20.38 -2.01 7.06
CA TYR A 64 -19.65 -1.07 6.21
C TYR A 64 -18.66 -1.77 5.26
N ASN A 65 -18.23 -1.07 4.21
CA ASN A 65 -17.10 -1.48 3.37
C ASN A 65 -15.90 -1.90 4.25
N ARG A 66 -15.38 -3.10 3.99
CA ARG A 66 -14.25 -3.65 4.74
C ARG A 66 -12.94 -3.31 4.06
N THR A 67 -11.92 -3.00 4.86
CA THR A 67 -10.54 -2.89 4.39
C THR A 67 -10.04 -4.27 4.01
N ALA A 68 -9.29 -4.38 2.91
CA ALA A 68 -8.55 -5.58 2.58
C ALA A 68 -7.06 -5.24 2.53
N LEU A 69 -6.23 -6.11 3.11
CA LEU A 69 -4.77 -5.97 3.09
C LEU A 69 -4.20 -7.02 2.15
N ILE A 70 -3.37 -6.59 1.20
CA ILE A 70 -2.78 -7.44 0.17
C ILE A 70 -1.27 -7.36 0.30
N PHE A 71 -0.62 -8.53 0.33
CA PHE A 71 0.84 -8.63 0.29
C PHE A 71 1.29 -9.14 -1.07
N VAL A 72 2.40 -8.58 -1.55
CA VAL A 72 3.06 -8.97 -2.79
C VAL A 72 3.98 -10.18 -2.59
N GLU A 73 4.29 -10.87 -3.68
CA GLU A 73 5.06 -12.11 -3.69
C GLU A 73 6.50 -11.90 -3.26
N ASN A 74 7.16 -10.92 -3.88
CA ASN A 74 8.55 -10.60 -3.62
C ASN A 74 8.66 -9.58 -2.48
N GLN A 75 9.30 -9.99 -1.40
CA GLN A 75 9.65 -9.13 -0.29
C GLN A 75 10.94 -8.35 -0.59
N PHE A 76 11.03 -7.14 -0.04
CA PHE A 76 12.28 -6.37 -0.11
C PHE A 76 13.26 -6.87 0.95
N ASN A 77 14.29 -7.56 0.47
CA ASN A 77 15.39 -7.97 1.32
C ASN A 77 16.47 -6.89 1.28
N LYS A 78 16.87 -6.41 2.46
CA LYS A 78 18.02 -5.51 2.58
C LYS A 78 19.24 -6.19 1.95
N PRO A 79 19.92 -5.56 0.98
CA PRO A 79 21.12 -6.14 0.40
C PRO A 79 22.23 -6.25 1.45
N LYS A 80 23.19 -7.19 1.27
CA LYS A 80 24.26 -7.41 2.26
C LYS A 80 25.39 -6.39 2.13
N GLU A 81 25.85 -6.12 0.91
CA GLU A 81 26.90 -5.16 0.60
C GLU A 81 26.61 -4.52 -0.76
N TYR A 82 26.79 -3.19 -0.85
CA TYR A 82 26.45 -2.45 -2.05
C TYR A 82 27.32 -1.20 -2.17
N PHE A 83 28.03 -1.11 -3.30
CA PHE A 83 28.89 0.02 -3.66
C PHE A 83 28.10 1.19 -4.26
N ASN A 84 26.84 0.95 -4.65
CA ASN A 84 25.94 1.92 -5.27
C ASN A 84 24.64 2.04 -4.46
N TYR A 85 23.87 3.09 -4.75
CA TYR A 85 22.51 3.20 -4.24
C TYR A 85 21.66 2.02 -4.73
N SER A 86 20.90 1.44 -3.81
CA SER A 86 19.91 0.42 -4.12
C SER A 86 18.52 1.02 -4.00
N LEU A 87 17.68 0.82 -5.00
CA LEU A 87 16.28 1.25 -5.02
C LEU A 87 15.38 0.02 -5.11
N PHE A 88 14.46 -0.08 -4.16
CA PHE A 88 13.28 -0.93 -4.26
C PHE A 88 12.10 -0.03 -4.54
N TYR A 89 11.33 -0.30 -5.60
CA TYR A 89 10.24 0.57 -6.03
C TYR A 89 9.11 -0.27 -6.59
N PHE A 90 7.88 0.11 -6.25
CA PHE A 90 6.68 -0.44 -6.86
C PHE A 90 5.63 0.65 -7.03
N GLU A 91 4.74 0.43 -7.99
CA GLU A 91 3.67 1.35 -8.34
C GLU A 91 2.33 0.61 -8.39
N ILE A 92 1.26 1.33 -8.09
CA ILE A 92 -0.13 0.90 -8.26
C ILE A 92 -0.84 1.97 -9.06
N LYS A 93 -1.36 1.59 -10.22
CA LYS A 93 -2.25 2.43 -11.02
C LYS A 93 -3.68 2.23 -10.54
N CYS A 94 -4.37 3.33 -10.26
CA CYS A 94 -5.75 3.32 -9.81
C CYS A 94 -6.69 3.55 -10.99
N LYS A 95 -7.75 2.76 -11.09
CA LYS A 95 -8.87 3.00 -12.00
C LYS A 95 -10.18 3.01 -11.21
N ILE A 96 -10.98 4.03 -11.40
CA ILE A 96 -12.17 4.32 -10.60
C ILE A 96 -13.40 4.12 -11.50
N GLU A 97 -14.07 2.99 -11.35
CA GLU A 97 -15.18 2.60 -12.25
C GLU A 97 -16.57 3.13 -11.82
N GLU A 98 -16.74 3.55 -10.56
CA GLU A 98 -18.00 4.10 -10.06
C GLU A 98 -17.77 5.36 -9.21
N VAL A 99 -18.45 6.45 -9.56
CA VAL A 99 -18.47 7.71 -8.81
C VAL A 99 -19.83 7.84 -8.12
N ASN A 100 -20.05 7.05 -7.08
CA ASN A 100 -21.11 7.37 -6.13
C ASN A 100 -20.54 8.37 -5.10
N ASN A 101 -21.15 9.55 -5.02
CA ASN A 101 -20.69 10.68 -4.20
C ASN A 101 -20.57 10.39 -2.68
N ASN A 102 -21.09 9.25 -2.20
CA ASN A 102 -21.12 8.89 -0.78
C ASN A 102 -20.06 7.86 -0.37
N ASN A 103 -19.24 7.35 -1.30
CA ASN A 103 -18.24 6.34 -0.97
C ASN A 103 -16.84 6.97 -0.87
N ASN A 104 -16.34 7.10 0.36
CA ASN A 104 -14.95 7.47 0.62
C ASN A 104 -14.05 6.38 0.04
N LYS A 105 -13.40 6.69 -1.08
CA LYS A 105 -12.35 5.85 -1.66
C LYS A 105 -11.19 5.86 -0.68
N CYS A 106 -10.60 4.71 -0.40
CA CYS A 106 -9.46 4.64 0.51
C CYS A 106 -8.43 3.65 -0.03
N LEU A 107 -7.19 4.14 -0.22
CA LEU A 107 -6.04 3.34 -0.61
C LEU A 107 -4.90 3.63 0.35
N TYR A 108 -4.31 2.56 0.86
CA TYR A 108 -3.04 2.59 1.58
C TYR A 108 -2.00 1.86 0.73
N ILE A 109 -0.84 2.48 0.54
CA ILE A 109 0.30 1.90 -0.17
C ILE A 109 1.55 2.09 0.68
N GLY A 110 2.36 1.05 0.85
CA GLY A 110 3.50 1.17 1.73
C GLY A 110 4.28 -0.10 1.96
N LEU A 111 5.16 -0.04 2.96
CA LEU A 111 6.01 -1.14 3.40
C LEU A 111 5.59 -1.56 4.80
N HIS A 112 5.66 -2.86 5.04
CA HIS A 112 5.28 -3.46 6.31
C HIS A 112 6.33 -4.47 6.73
N ASN A 113 6.72 -4.43 8.01
CA ASN A 113 7.66 -5.36 8.62
C ASN A 113 7.17 -5.73 10.03
N ASN A 114 6.59 -6.93 10.17
CA ASN A 114 6.01 -7.43 11.43
C ASN A 114 4.91 -6.53 12.01
N ASN A 115 5.23 -5.65 12.96
CA ASN A 115 4.30 -4.67 13.55
C ASN A 115 4.61 -3.24 13.09
N ASP A 116 5.75 -3.04 12.44
CA ASP A 116 6.18 -1.75 11.93
C ASP A 116 5.62 -1.55 10.53
N PHE A 117 5.16 -0.34 10.24
CA PHE A 117 4.69 0.00 8.90
C PHE A 117 4.94 1.46 8.56
N ILE A 118 5.01 1.69 7.25
CA ILE A 118 5.01 3.02 6.67
C ILE A 118 4.14 3.01 5.43
N GLU A 119 3.07 3.80 5.46
CA GLU A 119 2.04 3.75 4.44
C GLU A 119 1.58 5.15 4.10
N PHE A 120 1.40 5.41 2.81
CA PHE A 120 0.71 6.57 2.31
C PHE A 120 -0.77 6.26 2.13
N CYS A 121 -1.62 7.06 2.77
CA CYS A 121 -3.07 7.05 2.61
C CYS A 121 -3.48 8.14 1.62
N ALA A 122 -3.93 7.73 0.44
CA ALA A 122 -4.31 8.66 -0.63
C ALA A 122 -5.50 9.54 -0.21
N ASP A 123 -6.57 8.95 0.33
CA ASP A 123 -7.76 9.65 0.84
C ASP A 123 -7.43 10.85 1.74
N LYS A 124 -6.54 10.62 2.71
CA LYS A 124 -6.20 11.63 3.72
C LYS A 124 -4.98 12.45 3.35
N ALA A 125 -4.35 12.17 2.22
CA ALA A 125 -3.06 12.72 1.83
C ALA A 125 -2.06 12.65 3.00
N THR A 126 -1.96 11.49 3.65
CA THR A 126 -1.21 11.36 4.90
C THR A 126 -0.26 10.17 4.84
N ILE A 127 1.01 10.37 5.21
CA ILE A 127 1.93 9.30 5.54
C ILE A 127 1.73 8.92 7.01
N PHE A 128 1.47 7.64 7.23
CA PHE A 128 1.49 7.00 8.53
C PHE A 128 2.79 6.23 8.67
N TYR A 129 3.49 6.45 9.77
CA TYR A 129 4.64 5.65 10.17
C TYR A 129 4.42 5.20 11.59
N SER A 130 4.45 3.90 11.82
CA SER A 130 4.33 3.32 13.15
C SER A 130 5.42 2.27 13.33
N THR A 131 6.10 2.36 14.47
CA THR A 131 6.93 1.31 15.00
C THR A 131 6.55 1.06 16.45
N GLU A 132 7.08 -0.02 17.04
CA GLU A 132 6.85 -0.34 18.45
C GLU A 132 7.10 0.84 19.41
N ASN A 133 7.99 1.78 19.04
CA ASN A 133 8.41 2.89 19.89
C ASN A 133 7.94 4.28 19.41
N LYS A 134 7.34 4.40 18.22
CA LYS A 134 7.04 5.71 17.64
C LYS A 134 5.89 5.66 16.65
N GLU A 135 4.97 6.61 16.79
CA GLU A 135 3.99 6.92 15.75
C GLU A 135 4.24 8.32 15.18
N LEU A 136 4.10 8.45 13.87
CA LEU A 136 4.21 9.70 13.14
C LEU A 136 3.11 9.76 12.07
N LYS A 137 2.47 10.93 11.98
CA LYS A 137 1.47 11.23 10.95
C LYS A 137 1.88 12.52 10.26
N LEU A 138 1.98 12.48 8.94
CA LEU A 138 2.39 13.62 8.14
C LEU A 138 1.34 13.87 7.07
N LYS A 139 0.63 14.98 7.18
CA LYS A 139 -0.41 15.37 6.24
C LYS A 139 0.15 16.34 5.21
N PHE A 140 -0.13 16.09 3.94
CA PHE A 140 0.21 17.01 2.86
C PHE A 140 -0.83 18.14 2.79
N PRO A 141 -0.39 19.40 2.59
CA PRO A 141 -1.30 20.54 2.55
C PRO A 141 -2.17 20.55 1.28
N THR A 142 -1.64 20.03 0.17
CA THR A 142 -2.31 19.93 -1.12
C THR A 142 -2.12 18.54 -1.71
N PHE A 143 -3.22 17.90 -2.08
CA PHE A 143 -3.22 16.60 -2.73
C PHE A 143 -4.57 16.39 -3.42
N SER A 144 -4.56 15.77 -4.59
CA SER A 144 -5.76 15.31 -5.29
C SER A 144 -5.54 13.87 -5.71
N TRP A 145 -6.56 13.03 -5.56
CA TRP A 145 -6.58 11.66 -6.08
C TRP A 145 -7.62 11.58 -7.18
N ASN A 146 -7.14 11.41 -8.39
CA ASN A 146 -7.94 11.34 -9.61
C ASN A 146 -7.98 9.92 -10.16
N ASP A 147 -8.88 9.71 -11.11
CA ASP A 147 -8.88 8.49 -11.91
C ASP A 147 -7.57 8.38 -12.70
N GLU A 148 -7.12 7.15 -12.93
CA GLU A 148 -5.88 6.80 -13.64
C GLU A 148 -4.57 7.22 -12.94
N ASP A 149 -4.63 7.81 -11.74
CA ASP A 149 -3.43 8.16 -10.96
C ASP A 149 -2.59 6.93 -10.60
N VAL A 150 -1.27 7.08 -10.68
CA VAL A 150 -0.29 6.07 -10.30
C VAL A 150 0.37 6.48 -8.99
N PHE A 151 0.28 5.64 -7.97
CA PHE A 151 0.98 5.84 -6.70
C PHE A 151 2.16 4.90 -6.59
N GLY A 152 3.32 5.44 -6.22
CA GLY A 152 4.52 4.65 -6.00
C GLY A 152 5.01 4.73 -4.56
N CYS A 153 5.70 3.69 -4.14
CA CYS A 153 6.43 3.63 -2.88
C CYS A 153 7.83 3.10 -3.17
N GLY A 154 8.84 3.84 -2.71
CA GLY A 154 10.24 3.51 -2.93
C GLY A 154 11.05 3.52 -1.64
N LEU A 155 11.97 2.56 -1.52
CA LEU A 155 12.97 2.46 -0.45
C LEU A 155 14.36 2.54 -1.05
N ILE A 156 15.14 3.51 -0.57
CA ILE A 156 16.50 3.75 -1.03
C ILE A 156 17.49 3.43 0.09
N TYR A 157 18.50 2.64 -0.26
CA TYR A 157 19.67 2.39 0.58
C TYR A 157 20.91 3.05 -0.04
N PRO A 158 21.58 3.98 0.66
CA PRO A 158 22.86 4.54 0.20
C PRO A 158 23.99 3.51 0.23
N PRO A 159 25.04 3.66 -0.57
CA PRO A 159 26.22 2.78 -0.54
C PRO A 159 26.72 2.48 0.88
N THR A 160 27.23 1.28 1.13
CA THR A 160 27.67 0.86 2.48
C THR A 160 28.71 1.81 3.08
N ASN A 161 29.64 2.34 2.27
CA ASN A 161 30.65 3.30 2.70
C ASN A 161 30.09 4.70 3.02
N LYS A 162 28.84 4.99 2.65
CA LYS A 162 28.15 6.26 2.94
C LYS A 162 27.12 6.15 4.06
N MET A 163 26.87 4.97 4.61
CA MET A 163 25.84 4.74 5.62
C MET A 163 26.08 5.49 6.94
N SER A 164 27.32 5.92 7.21
CA SER A 164 27.63 6.78 8.36
C SER A 164 27.20 8.24 8.17
N GLU A 165 26.97 8.67 6.92
CA GLU A 165 26.66 10.06 6.54
C GLU A 165 25.23 10.19 5.99
N GLU A 166 24.75 9.14 5.31
CA GLU A 166 23.45 9.09 4.66
C GLU A 166 22.60 7.95 5.24
N CYS A 167 21.39 8.26 5.68
CA CYS A 167 20.44 7.26 6.14
C CYS A 167 19.62 6.71 4.97
N PRO A 168 19.23 5.42 5.01
CA PRO A 168 18.19 4.90 4.14
C PRO A 168 16.92 5.75 4.27
N TYR A 169 16.14 5.86 3.20
CA TYR A 169 14.90 6.62 3.24
C TYR A 169 13.83 5.99 2.36
N ILE A 170 12.58 6.27 2.73
CA ILE A 170 11.41 5.87 1.99
C ILE A 170 10.79 7.11 1.36
N PHE A 171 10.33 6.99 0.13
CA PHE A 171 9.59 8.06 -0.53
C PHE A 171 8.30 7.52 -1.14
N PHE A 172 7.36 8.43 -1.33
CA PHE A 172 6.12 8.17 -2.05
C PHE A 172 6.07 9.06 -3.28
N SER A 173 5.45 8.56 -4.34
CA SER A 173 5.25 9.27 -5.60
C SER A 173 3.81 9.23 -6.05
N GLN A 174 3.42 10.25 -6.81
CA GLN A 174 2.19 10.28 -7.59
C GLN A 174 2.57 10.65 -9.03
N ASN A 175 2.17 9.82 -9.99
CA ASN A 175 2.47 10.00 -11.42
C ASN A 175 3.96 10.25 -11.68
N GLY A 176 4.81 9.45 -11.02
CA GLY A 176 6.27 9.52 -11.11
C GLY A 176 6.93 10.71 -10.37
N LYS A 177 6.15 11.64 -9.80
CA LYS A 177 6.68 12.77 -9.02
C LYS A 177 6.67 12.44 -7.53
N GLN A 178 7.80 12.66 -6.85
CA GLN A 178 7.88 12.46 -5.41
C GLN A 178 6.98 13.44 -4.66
N ILE A 179 6.10 12.93 -3.81
CA ILE A 179 5.17 13.72 -2.98
C ILE A 179 5.64 13.81 -1.51
N GLY A 180 6.54 12.93 -1.07
CA GLY A 180 7.13 13.01 0.27
C GLY A 180 8.23 11.97 0.49
N ARG A 181 9.08 12.18 1.51
CA ARG A 181 10.13 11.22 1.90
C ARG A 181 10.45 11.21 3.39
N LEU A 182 10.61 10.03 3.98
CA LEU A 182 10.99 9.81 5.37
C LEU A 182 12.39 9.18 5.45
N LYS A 183 13.33 9.83 6.15
CA LYS A 183 14.62 9.22 6.51
C LYS A 183 14.43 8.20 7.62
N LEU A 184 14.90 6.97 7.43
CA LEU A 184 14.83 5.91 8.42
C LEU A 184 15.88 6.17 9.51
N GLY A 185 15.44 6.22 10.77
CA GLY A 185 16.31 6.53 11.92
C GLY A 185 16.34 8.01 12.36
N LEU A 186 15.73 8.93 11.60
CA LEU A 186 15.63 10.37 11.95
C LEU A 186 14.25 10.96 11.60
N THR A 187 14.01 12.23 11.94
CA THR A 187 12.79 12.99 11.59
C THR A 187 12.72 13.37 10.10
N PHE A 188 11.49 13.57 9.60
CA PHE A 188 11.15 13.82 8.18
C PHE A 188 11.61 15.20 7.67
N GLU A 189 11.82 15.30 6.34
CA GLU A 189 12.08 16.56 5.61
C GLU A 189 11.04 16.73 4.49
N SER A 190 10.26 17.83 4.50
CA SER A 190 9.34 18.18 3.41
C SER A 190 10.06 18.88 2.28
N ASN A 191 9.71 18.55 1.03
CA ASN A 191 10.13 19.29 -0.17
C ASN A 191 9.29 20.55 -0.36
#